data_AF-A0AAD7JI39-F1
#
_entry.id   AF-A0AAD7JI39-F1
#
_cell.length_a   1.000
_cell.length_b   1.000
_cell.length_c   1.000
_cell.angle_alpha   90.00
_cell.angle_beta   90.00
_cell.angle_gamma   90.00
#
_symmetry.space_group_name_H-M   'P 1'
#
loop_
_entity.id
_entity.type
_entity.pdbx_description
1 polymer ?
#
loop_
_entity_poly.entity_id
_entity_poly.type
_entity_poly.pdbx_seq_one_letter_code
_entity_poly.pdbx_strand_id
1 'polypeptide(L)'
;MDIEFAPYKRTLSAAHDWIDGIGTSRDLELSWEQKFVAEAVDMHVAQRAEKFIGNGFSSLTSNVVMLRMSNPQLNTSDTHFW
;
A
#
# COMPACT_ATOMS: atom_id res chain seq x y z
N MET A 1 9.67 9.25 17.40
CA MET A 1 8.33 9.41 17.99
C MET A 1 7.55 8.17 17.60
N ASP A 2 7.64 7.13 18.43
CA ASP A 2 6.99 5.85 18.18
C ASP A 2 5.53 5.98 18.62
N ILE A 3 4.65 6.20 17.65
CA ILE A 3 3.21 6.03 17.87
C ILE A 3 2.98 4.52 17.95
N GLU A 4 2.52 4.04 19.10
CA GLU A 4 2.37 2.61 19.41
C GLU A 4 1.10 2.05 18.71
N PHE A 5 1.26 1.46 17.52
CA PHE A 5 0.14 0.91 16.71
C PHE A 5 -0.20 -0.55 17.00
N ALA A 6 0.61 -1.26 17.77
CA ALA A 6 0.41 -2.66 18.13
C ALA A 6 -0.96 -3.00 18.76
N PRO A 7 -1.60 -2.12 19.56
CA PRO A 7 -2.92 -2.41 20.12
C PRO A 7 -4.03 -2.44 19.08
N TYR A 8 -3.89 -1.70 17.97
CA TYR A 8 -5.00 -1.41 17.07
C TYR A 8 -5.35 -2.57 16.15
N LYS A 9 -4.35 -3.22 15.53
CA LYS A 9 -4.57 -4.38 14.66
C LYS A 9 -5.19 -5.55 15.44
N ARG A 10 -4.74 -5.74 16.70
CA ARG A 10 -5.26 -6.77 17.62
C ARG A 10 -6.69 -6.49 18.10
N THR A 11 -7.04 -5.22 18.27
CA THR A 11 -8.42 -4.82 18.62
C THR A 11 -9.34 -5.00 17.44
N LEU A 12 -8.91 -4.58 16.24
CA LEU A 12 -9.68 -4.77 15.00
C LEU A 12 -9.86 -6.24 14.66
N SER A 13 -8.87 -7.09 14.98
CA SER A 13 -8.95 -8.51 14.66
C SER A 13 -9.98 -9.29 15.48
N ALA A 14 -10.25 -8.83 16.70
CA ALA A 14 -11.33 -9.39 17.52
C ALA A 14 -12.73 -9.03 16.99
N ALA A 15 -12.83 -8.02 16.12
CA ALA A 15 -14.09 -7.50 15.62
C ALA A 15 -14.42 -7.94 14.18
N HIS A 16 -13.41 -8.31 13.37
CA HIS A 16 -13.64 -8.61 11.96
C HIS A 16 -12.68 -9.65 11.37
N ASP A 17 -13.22 -10.61 10.63
CA ASP A 17 -12.47 -11.73 10.03
C ASP A 17 -11.57 -11.33 8.84
N TRP A 18 -11.84 -10.18 8.20
CA TRP A 18 -11.04 -9.71 7.05
C TRP A 18 -9.70 -9.07 7.45
N ILE A 19 -9.48 -8.88 8.76
CA ILE A 19 -8.29 -8.24 9.32
C ILE A 19 -6.97 -8.94 8.93
N ASP A 20 -7.02 -10.26 8.76
CA ASP A 20 -5.85 -11.09 8.45
C ASP A 20 -5.34 -10.82 7.03
N GLY A 21 -6.19 -10.25 6.17
CA GLY A 21 -5.82 -9.76 4.85
C GLY A 21 -5.10 -8.41 4.85
N ILE A 22 -5.01 -7.70 5.99
CA ILE A 22 -4.34 -6.40 6.07
C ILE A 22 -2.86 -6.58 6.45
N GLY A 23 -1.97 -6.30 5.50
CA GLY A 23 -0.54 -6.15 5.75
C GLY A 23 -0.14 -4.68 5.98
N THR A 24 0.81 -4.45 6.87
CA THR A 24 1.45 -3.15 7.09
C THR A 24 2.97 -3.30 7.08
N SER A 25 3.70 -2.19 6.93
CA SER A 25 5.16 -2.21 7.02
C SER A 25 5.71 -2.72 8.36
N ARG A 26 4.90 -2.75 9.41
CA ARG A 26 5.27 -3.32 10.72
C ARG A 26 5.23 -4.84 10.76
N ASP A 27 4.55 -5.46 9.80
CA ASP A 27 4.51 -6.91 9.65
C ASP A 27 5.70 -7.43 8.83
N LEU A 28 6.58 -6.54 8.35
CA LEU A 28 7.70 -6.88 7.46
C LEU A 28 9.04 -6.86 8.20
N GLU A 29 9.78 -7.96 8.08
CA GLU A 29 11.20 -8.03 8.42
C GLU A 29 12.01 -8.09 7.12
N LEU A 30 12.71 -6.99 6.80
CA LEU A 30 13.46 -6.86 5.55
C LEU A 30 14.97 -6.94 5.78
N SER A 31 15.65 -7.73 4.94
CA SER A 31 17.12 -7.72 4.83
C SER A 31 17.63 -6.37 4.32
N TRP A 32 18.94 -6.15 4.41
CA TRP A 32 19.55 -4.92 3.91
C TRP A 32 19.32 -4.73 2.41
N GLU A 33 19.49 -5.79 1.63
CA GLU A 33 19.28 -5.80 0.17
C GLU A 33 17.81 -5.53 -0.17
N GLN A 34 16.89 -6.12 0.58
CA GLN A 34 15.44 -5.99 0.34
C GLN A 34 14.95 -4.55 0.54
N LYS A 35 15.57 -3.78 1.44
CA LYS A 35 15.19 -2.38 1.67
C LYS A 35 15.37 -1.51 0.43
N PHE A 36 16.35 -1.79 -0.43
CA PHE A 36 16.55 -1.01 -1.66
C PHE A 36 15.52 -1.28 -2.76
N VAL A 37 14.82 -2.42 -2.68
CA VAL A 37 13.78 -2.80 -3.66
C VAL A 37 12.36 -2.67 -3.09
N ALA A 38 12.21 -2.41 -1.80
CA ALA A 38 10.93 -2.35 -1.12
C ALA A 38 9.96 -1.36 -1.80
N GLU A 39 10.44 -0.15 -2.13
CA GLU A 39 9.62 0.86 -2.80
C GLU A 39 9.14 0.42 -4.19
N ALA A 40 9.98 -0.32 -4.93
CA ALA A 40 9.59 -0.87 -6.23
C ALA A 40 8.52 -1.98 -6.09
N VAL A 41 8.61 -2.79 -5.03
CA VAL A 41 7.61 -3.81 -4.70
C VAL A 41 6.29 -3.14 -4.29
N ASP A 42 6.33 -2.08 -3.48
CA ASP A 42 5.15 -1.31 -3.09
C ASP A 42 4.43 -0.74 -4.33
N MET A 43 5.18 -0.15 -5.28
CA MET A 43 4.60 0.29 -6.55
C MET A 43 4.01 -0.86 -7.37
N HIS A 44 4.64 -2.04 -7.36
CA HIS A 44 4.15 -3.22 -8.06
C HIS A 44 2.82 -3.75 -7.49
N VAL A 45 2.66 -3.68 -6.17
CA VAL A 45 1.38 -4.01 -5.50
C VAL A 45 0.34 -2.95 -5.85
N ALA A 46 0.68 -1.67 -5.72
CA ALA A 46 -0.25 -0.57 -5.93
C ALA A 46 -0.75 -0.45 -7.39
N GLN A 47 0.11 -0.73 -8.38
CA GLN A 47 -0.32 -0.75 -9.80
C GLN A 47 -1.33 -1.87 -10.09
N ARG A 48 -1.31 -2.97 -9.31
CA ARG A 48 -2.17 -4.15 -9.50
C ARG A 48 -3.42 -4.14 -8.64
N ALA A 49 -3.50 -3.24 -7.65
CA ALA A 49 -4.66 -3.12 -6.79
C ALA A 49 -5.91 -2.82 -7.62
N GLU A 50 -7.04 -3.44 -7.28
CA GLU A 50 -8.33 -3.15 -7.93
C GLU A 50 -8.67 -1.66 -7.78
N LYS A 51 -8.54 -1.14 -6.55
CA LYS A 51 -8.67 0.28 -6.23
C LYS A 51 -7.38 0.79 -5.61
N PHE A 52 -6.95 1.99 -6.00
CA PHE A 52 -5.78 2.63 -5.44
C PHE A 52 -6.17 3.99 -4.83
N ILE A 53 -5.74 4.25 -3.60
CA ILE A 53 -5.89 5.54 -2.93
C ILE A 53 -4.51 6.02 -2.51
N GLY A 54 -4.04 7.12 -3.08
CA GLY A 54 -2.70 7.67 -2.83
C GLY A 54 -2.70 9.05 -2.16
N ASN A 55 -1.52 9.60 -1.91
CA ASN A 55 -1.36 10.99 -1.45
C ASN A 55 -1.12 11.90 -2.66
N GLY A 56 -1.95 12.93 -2.84
CA GLY A 56 -1.89 13.81 -4.02
C GLY A 56 -0.59 14.61 -4.21
N PHE A 57 0.26 14.71 -3.18
CA PHE A 57 1.54 15.43 -3.20
C PHE A 57 2.76 14.51 -3.20
N SER A 58 2.58 13.19 -3.24
CA SER A 58 3.68 12.20 -3.18
C SER A 58 4.23 11.86 -4.56
N SER A 59 5.56 11.95 -4.73
CA SER A 59 6.26 11.50 -5.96
C SER A 59 6.10 10.00 -6.22
N LEU A 60 6.13 9.18 -5.17
CA LEU A 60 5.86 7.74 -5.26
C LEU A 60 4.44 7.46 -5.78
N THR A 61 3.46 8.20 -5.27
CA THR A 61 2.06 8.09 -5.73
C THR A 61 1.95 8.46 -7.22
N SER A 62 2.63 9.51 -7.67
CA SER A 62 2.67 9.88 -9.10
C SER A 62 3.23 8.77 -9.98
N ASN A 63 4.28 8.06 -9.53
CA ASN A 63 4.83 6.91 -10.26
C ASN A 63 3.80 5.77 -10.37
N VAL A 64 3.09 5.46 -9.28
CA VAL A 64 2.02 4.44 -9.31
C VAL A 64 0.91 4.84 -10.28
N VAL A 65 0.45 6.09 -10.23
CA VAL A 65 -0.62 6.58 -11.13
C VAL A 65 -0.19 6.48 -12.59
N MET A 66 1.05 6.87 -12.91
CA MET A 66 1.59 6.72 -14.26
C MET A 66 1.58 5.25 -14.72
N LEU A 67 2.00 4.31 -13.86
CA LEU A 67 1.97 2.88 -14.16
C LEU A 67 0.54 2.33 -14.33
N ARG A 68 -0.42 2.84 -13.56
CA ARG A 68 -1.84 2.46 -13.72
C ARG A 68 -2.41 3.00 -15.02
N MET A 69 -2.07 4.23 -15.40
CA MET A 69 -2.51 4.86 -16.67
C MET A 69 -1.92 4.17 -17.91
N SER A 70 -0.73 3.56 -17.80
CA SER A 70 -0.14 2.82 -18.92
C SER A 70 -0.80 1.45 -19.14
N ASN A 71 -1.62 0.98 -18.20
CA ASN A 71 -2.36 -0.27 -18.29
C ASN A 71 -3.79 -0.02 -18.82
N PRO A 72 -4.10 -0.36 -20.08
CA PRO A 72 -5.40 -0.07 -20.68
C PRO A 72 -6.55 -0.92 -20.14
N GLN A 73 -6.27 -1.94 -19.33
CA GLN A 73 -7.30 -2.75 -18.67
C GLN A 73 -7.84 -2.11 -17.40
N LEU A 74 -7.19 -1.07 -16.86
CA LEU A 74 -7.62 -0.39 -15.63
C LEU A 74 -8.50 0.83 -15.94
N ASN A 75 -9.49 1.08 -15.09
CA ASN A 75 -10.31 2.28 -15.18
C ASN A 75 -9.63 3.43 -14.42
N THR A 76 -9.59 4.63 -15.01
CA THR A 76 -9.06 5.82 -14.34
C THR A 76 -9.86 6.19 -13.09
N SER A 77 -11.15 5.85 -13.05
CA SER A 77 -12.02 6.05 -11.88
C SER A 77 -11.69 5.12 -10.69
N ASP A 78 -10.77 4.16 -10.85
CA ASP A 78 -10.28 3.30 -9.76
C ASP A 78 -9.08 3.89 -9.00
N THR A 79 -8.68 5.12 -9.36
CA THR A 79 -7.57 5.84 -8.74
C THR A 79 -8.09 7.07 -8.02
N HIS A 80 -7.86 7.11 -6.71
CA HIS A 80 -8.33 8.16 -5.81
C HIS A 80 -7.17 8.75 -5.01
N PHE A 81 -7.42 9.88 -4.36
CA PHE A 81 -6.45 10.56 -3.53
C PHE A 81 -7.10 10.98 -2.20
N TRP A 82 -6.31 10.94 -1.12
CA TRP A 82 -6.60 11.64 0.13
C TRP A 82 -6.20 13.12 0.04
#